data_AF-A0A2S7IGP9-F1
#
_entry.id   AF-A0A2S7IGP9-F1
#
_cell.length_a   1.000
_cell.length_b   1.000
_cell.length_c   1.000
_cell.angle_alpha   90.00
_cell.angle_beta   90.00
_cell.angle_gamma   90.00
#
_symmetry.space_group_name_H-M   'P 1'
#
loop_
_entity.id
_entity.type
_entity.pdbx_description
1 polymer ?
#
loop_
_entity_poly.entity_id
_entity_poly.type
_entity_poly.pdbx_seq_one_letter_code
_entity_poly.pdbx_strand_id
1 'polypeptide(L)'
;MSPPPTYQFAFVNKQGSAALDSTRAMQVRLTYKDAWGMEQTVAPEDFKVIASKPYGVVFESSYALIENPKPQTRLYTVTLGIESLGRLQLTSKKNTTKCNSWMNLSEARFNEQILSQGEEVNYLIQLP
;
A
#
# COMPACT_ATOMS: atom_id res chain seq x y z
N MET A 1 22.96 0.30 10.66
CA MET A 1 21.91 1.16 10.07
C MET A 1 20.57 0.48 10.29
N SER A 2 19.52 1.21 10.65
CA SER A 2 18.18 0.64 10.81
C SER A 2 17.64 0.16 9.45
N PRO A 3 16.89 -0.95 9.38
CA PRO A 3 16.26 -1.38 8.13
C PRO A 3 15.26 -0.32 7.62
N PRO A 4 14.96 -0.31 6.31
CA PRO A 4 13.91 0.55 5.78
C PRO A 4 12.55 0.20 6.42
N PRO A 5 11.64 1.17 6.52
CA PRO A 5 10.30 0.91 7.04
C PRO A 5 9.50 0.03 6.08
N THR A 6 8.62 -0.79 6.67
CA THR A 6 7.67 -1.64 5.96
C THR A 6 6.26 -1.13 6.26
N TYR A 7 5.39 -1.10 5.26
CA TYR A 7 4.02 -0.61 5.40
C TYR A 7 3.03 -1.72 5.11
N GLN A 8 1.94 -1.78 5.87
CA GLN A 8 0.92 -2.80 5.66
C GLN A 8 -0.42 -2.15 5.34
N PHE A 9 -1.17 -2.77 4.44
CA PHE A 9 -2.50 -2.33 4.04
C PHE A 9 -3.52 -3.42 4.33
N ALA A 10 -4.59 -3.10 5.04
CA ALA A 10 -5.68 -4.02 5.32
C ALA A 10 -6.94 -3.55 4.57
N PHE A 11 -7.58 -4.43 3.80
CA PHE A 11 -8.89 -4.15 3.24
C PHE A 11 -9.96 -4.52 4.26
N VAL A 12 -10.74 -3.54 4.68
CA VAL A 12 -11.76 -3.69 5.73
C VAL A 12 -13.14 -3.23 5.26
N ASN A 13 -14.18 -3.77 5.89
CA ASN A 13 -15.55 -3.34 5.67
C ASN A 13 -15.85 -2.08 6.53
N LYS A 14 -17.08 -1.57 6.43
CA LYS A 14 -17.53 -0.38 7.19
C LYS A 14 -17.46 -0.55 8.71
N GLN A 15 -17.40 -1.80 9.19
CA GLN A 15 -17.29 -2.15 10.60
C GLN A 15 -15.83 -2.36 11.03
N GLY A 16 -14.85 -2.15 10.14
CA GLY A 16 -13.42 -2.32 10.43
C GLY A 16 -12.94 -3.77 10.46
N SER A 17 -13.79 -4.73 10.07
CA SER A 17 -13.43 -6.15 9.97
C SER A 17 -12.86 -6.48 8.60
N ALA A 18 -12.13 -7.59 8.49
CA ALA A 18 -11.58 -8.09 7.24
C ALA A 18 -12.63 -8.12 6.11
N ALA A 19 -12.36 -7.43 5.00
CA ALA A 19 -13.24 -7.45 3.83
C ALA A 19 -12.90 -8.56 2.83
N LEU A 20 -11.68 -9.11 2.90
CA LEU A 20 -11.18 -10.13 2.00
C LEU A 20 -10.75 -11.36 2.80
N ASP A 21 -11.11 -12.55 2.32
CA ASP A 21 -10.48 -13.80 2.75
C ASP A 21 -9.10 -13.98 2.08
N SER A 22 -8.35 -15.00 2.52
CA SER A 22 -7.01 -15.27 2.00
C SER A 22 -6.99 -15.56 0.50
N THR A 23 -7.99 -16.24 -0.03
CA THR A 23 -8.09 -16.60 -1.46
C THR A 23 -8.30 -15.35 -2.31
N ARG A 24 -9.24 -14.47 -1.93
CA ARG A 24 -9.49 -13.21 -2.62
C ARG A 24 -8.31 -12.26 -2.47
N ALA A 25 -7.67 -12.20 -1.31
CA ALA A 25 -6.50 -11.36 -1.11
C ALA A 25 -5.34 -11.73 -2.05
N MET A 26 -5.13 -13.02 -2.32
CA MET A 26 -4.10 -13.48 -3.28
C MET A 26 -4.37 -13.05 -4.73
N GLN A 27 -5.58 -12.63 -5.06
CA GLN A 27 -5.96 -12.14 -6.39
C GLN A 27 -5.82 -10.62 -6.53
N VAL A 28 -5.49 -9.91 -5.44
CA VAL A 28 -5.30 -8.46 -5.50
C VAL A 28 -3.97 -8.13 -6.18
N ARG A 29 -3.99 -7.17 -7.10
CA ARG A 29 -2.80 -6.68 -7.81
C ARG A 29 -2.76 -5.15 -7.80
N LEU A 30 -1.55 -4.62 -7.84
CA LEU A 30 -1.30 -3.20 -8.06
C LEU A 30 -0.69 -3.01 -9.45
N THR A 31 -1.21 -2.06 -10.20
CA THR A 31 -0.58 -1.59 -11.45
C THR A 31 -0.34 -0.09 -11.38
N TYR A 32 0.65 0.41 -12.11
CA TYR A 32 0.92 1.86 -12.22
C TYR A 32 1.36 2.21 -13.63
N LYS A 33 1.26 3.49 -14.00
CA LYS A 33 1.86 3.99 -15.24
C LYS A 33 3.26 4.52 -14.96
N ASP A 34 4.24 4.04 -15.71
CA ASP A 34 5.61 4.56 -15.61
C ASP A 34 5.77 5.96 -16.25
N ALA A 35 6.99 6.48 -16.27
CA ALA A 35 7.30 7.80 -16.84
C ALA A 35 6.99 7.91 -18.34
N TRP A 36 6.86 6.79 -19.05
CA TRP A 36 6.49 6.73 -20.47
C TRP A 36 4.99 6.44 -20.67
N GLY A 37 4.23 6.31 -19.59
CA GLY A 37 2.79 6.05 -19.62
C GLY A 37 2.43 4.57 -19.85
N MET A 38 3.42 3.67 -19.86
CA MET A 38 3.17 2.22 -19.99
C MET A 38 2.69 1.65 -18.67
N GLU A 39 1.70 0.75 -18.73
CA GLU A 39 1.20 0.06 -17.55
C GLU A 39 2.20 -1.00 -17.09
N GLN A 40 2.57 -0.93 -15.81
CA GLN A 40 3.46 -1.85 -15.14
C GLN A 40 2.71 -2.53 -14.02
N THR A 41 2.93 -3.84 -13.87
CA THR A 41 2.41 -4.61 -12.74
C THR A 41 3.44 -4.62 -11.62
N VAL A 42 3.00 -4.32 -10.40
CA VAL A 42 3.84 -4.45 -9.20
C VAL A 42 4.16 -5.92 -8.96
N ALA A 43 5.43 -6.22 -8.73
CA ALA A 43 5.89 -7.57 -8.48
C ALA A 43 5.28 -8.14 -7.17
N PRO A 44 4.92 -9.43 -7.10
CA PRO A 44 4.31 -10.01 -5.89
C PRO A 44 5.16 -9.86 -4.62
N GLU A 45 6.49 -9.83 -4.75
CA GLU A 45 7.44 -9.58 -3.66
C GLU A 45 7.37 -8.16 -3.10
N ASP A 46 6.93 -7.20 -3.92
CA ASP A 46 6.81 -5.79 -3.54
C ASP A 46 5.46 -5.46 -2.91
N PHE A 47 4.45 -6.32 -3.08
CA PHE A 47 3.13 -6.17 -2.47
C PHE A 47 2.56 -7.55 -2.10
N LYS A 48 3.10 -8.14 -1.05
CA LYS A 48 2.83 -9.55 -0.68
C LYS A 48 1.70 -9.66 0.34
N VAL A 49 0.92 -10.72 0.23
CA VAL A 49 -0.12 -11.06 1.21
C VAL A 49 0.52 -11.81 2.38
N ILE A 50 0.26 -11.36 3.60
CA ILE A 50 0.67 -12.04 4.83
C ILE A 50 -0.54 -12.24 5.75
N ALA A 51 -0.52 -13.33 6.51
CA ALA A 51 -1.51 -13.56 7.55
C ALA A 51 -1.29 -12.56 8.69
N SER A 52 -2.36 -11.96 9.19
CA SER A 52 -2.29 -10.97 10.26
C SER A 52 -3.60 -10.93 11.06
N LYS A 53 -3.52 -10.56 12.34
CA LYS A 53 -4.69 -10.31 13.19
C LYS A 53 -4.75 -8.81 13.51
N PRO A 54 -5.95 -8.21 13.58
CA PRO A 54 -7.28 -8.83 13.52
C PRO A 54 -7.84 -9.04 12.10
N TYR A 55 -7.14 -8.61 11.05
CA TYR A 55 -7.70 -8.51 9.70
C TYR A 55 -7.70 -9.80 8.87
N GLY A 56 -7.26 -10.93 9.43
CA GLY A 56 -7.05 -12.19 8.72
C GLY A 56 -5.81 -12.15 7.82
N VAL A 57 -5.75 -11.16 6.93
CA VAL A 57 -4.63 -10.88 6.02
C VAL A 57 -4.37 -9.39 5.90
N VAL A 58 -3.11 -9.04 5.63
CA VAL A 58 -2.70 -7.69 5.21
C VAL A 58 -1.74 -7.80 4.03
N PHE A 59 -1.58 -6.67 3.34
CA PHE A 59 -0.67 -6.52 2.21
C PHE A 59 0.56 -5.78 2.67
N GLU A 60 1.68 -6.48 2.77
CA GLU A 60 2.97 -5.88 3.09
C GLU A 60 3.60 -5.28 1.83
N SER A 61 3.78 -3.95 1.85
CA SER A 61 4.48 -3.20 0.82
C SER A 61 5.97 -3.19 1.11
N SER A 62 6.77 -3.57 0.11
CA SER A 62 8.21 -3.36 0.15
C SER A 62 8.54 -1.86 0.08
N TYR A 63 9.77 -1.53 0.47
CA TYR A 63 10.29 -0.17 0.38
C TYR A 63 10.39 0.31 -1.08
N ALA A 64 10.58 -0.59 -2.05
CA ALA A 64 10.74 -0.25 -3.47
C ALA A 64 9.54 0.52 -4.04
N LEU A 65 8.32 0.29 -3.50
CA LEU A 65 7.11 1.01 -3.92
C LEU A 65 7.07 2.48 -3.51
N ILE A 66 7.91 2.87 -2.55
CA ILE A 66 8.03 4.27 -2.08
C ILE A 66 9.45 4.83 -2.26
N GLU A 67 10.43 3.98 -2.58
CA GLU A 67 11.82 4.35 -2.81
C GLU A 67 11.95 5.13 -4.12
N ASN A 68 12.32 6.40 -4.00
CA ASN A 68 12.80 7.21 -5.12
C ASN A 68 13.63 8.36 -4.53
N PRO A 69 14.76 8.76 -5.13
CA PRO A 69 15.63 9.84 -4.64
C PRO A 69 14.96 11.19 -4.35
N LYS A 70 13.68 11.39 -4.72
CA LYS A 70 12.92 12.63 -4.46
C LYS A 70 11.52 12.31 -3.92
N PRO A 71 10.93 13.22 -3.11
CA PRO A 71 9.51 13.14 -2.76
C PRO A 71 8.66 12.98 -4.00
N GLN A 72 7.81 11.96 -3.99
CA GLN A 72 6.94 11.61 -5.10
C GLN A 72 5.60 11.13 -4.58
N THR A 73 4.58 11.37 -5.39
CA THR A 73 3.28 10.73 -5.27
C THR A 73 3.18 9.69 -6.37
N ARG A 74 2.99 8.42 -6.00
CA ARG A 74 2.71 7.34 -6.93
C ARG A 74 1.24 6.95 -6.84
N LEU A 75 0.65 6.69 -7.99
CA LEU A 75 -0.75 6.32 -8.12
C LEU A 75 -0.84 4.91 -8.71
N TYR A 76 -1.39 4.01 -7.92
CA TYR A 76 -1.59 2.61 -8.26
C TYR A 76 -3.08 2.36 -8.51
N THR A 77 -3.39 1.58 -9.53
CA THR A 77 -4.70 0.96 -9.69
C THR A 77 -4.70 -0.34 -8.91
N VAL A 78 -5.72 -0.55 -8.09
CA VAL A 78 -5.90 -1.78 -7.30
C VAL A 78 -6.96 -2.62 -8.00
N THR A 79 -6.61 -3.84 -8.39
CA THR A 79 -7.54 -4.78 -9.01
C THR A 79 -7.72 -6.03 -8.16
N LEU A 80 -8.87 -6.68 -8.29
CA LEU A 80 -9.17 -8.02 -7.79
C LEU A 80 -9.54 -8.89 -8.99
N GLY A 81 -8.61 -9.71 -9.46
CA GLY A 81 -8.78 -10.38 -10.76
C GLY A 81 -8.92 -9.35 -11.89
N ILE A 82 -10.10 -9.29 -12.52
CA ILE A 82 -10.41 -8.33 -13.60
C ILE A 82 -11.15 -7.08 -13.10
N GLU A 83 -11.58 -7.06 -11.84
CA GLU A 83 -12.37 -5.97 -11.27
C GLU A 83 -11.45 -4.89 -10.71
N SER A 84 -11.74 -3.62 -11.01
CA SER A 84 -11.05 -2.49 -10.38
C SER A 84 -11.66 -2.19 -9.02
N LEU A 85 -10.90 -2.37 -7.94
CA LEU A 85 -11.32 -1.99 -6.58
C LEU A 85 -11.20 -0.48 -6.34
N GLY A 86 -10.25 0.18 -7.01
CA GLY A 86 -10.02 1.61 -6.83
C GLY A 86 -8.58 2.03 -7.11
N ARG A 87 -8.20 3.19 -6.59
CA ARG A 87 -6.87 3.78 -6.77
C ARG A 87 -6.21 4.04 -5.42
N LEU A 88 -5.02 3.46 -5.24
CA LEU A 88 -4.16 3.68 -4.08
C LEU A 88 -3.09 4.73 -4.43
N GLN A 89 -3.11 5.86 -3.74
CA GLN A 89 -2.11 6.91 -3.89
C GLN A 89 -1.16 6.88 -2.69
N LEU A 90 0.14 6.75 -2.95
CA LEU A 90 1.18 6.74 -1.93
C LEU A 90 2.08 7.97 -2.11
N THR A 91 2.16 8.83 -1.08
CA THR A 91 3.01 10.03 -1.09
C THR A 91 4.15 9.85 -0.10
N SER A 92 5.38 9.85 -0.61
CA SER A 92 6.60 9.67 0.19
C SER A 92 7.36 10.98 0.40
N LYS A 93 8.01 11.13 1.56
CA LYS A 93 8.89 12.27 1.89
C LYS A 93 10.15 11.78 2.59
N LYS A 94 11.27 12.46 2.35
CA LYS A 94 12.52 12.16 3.05
C LYS A 94 12.36 12.49 4.53
N ASN A 95 12.71 11.54 5.39
CA ASN A 95 12.78 11.80 6.82
C ASN A 95 14.01 12.65 7.12
N THR A 96 13.81 13.91 7.49
CA THR A 96 14.88 14.82 7.91
C THR A 96 15.08 14.82 9.43
N THR A 97 14.19 14.15 10.17
CA THR A 97 14.13 14.20 11.63
C THR A 97 14.78 12.99 12.32
N LYS A 98 14.81 11.83 11.65
CA LYS A 98 15.51 10.62 12.16
C LYS A 98 16.82 10.39 11.39
N CYS A 99 17.84 9.89 12.08
CA CYS A 99 19.16 9.53 11.52
C CYS A 99 19.15 8.25 10.66
N ASN A 100 18.09 8.00 9.88
CA ASN A 100 17.96 6.76 9.10
C ASN A 100 17.97 6.96 7.58
N SER A 101 18.04 8.20 7.07
CA SER A 101 18.15 8.56 5.64
C SER A 101 17.03 8.01 4.72
N TRP A 102 16.06 7.28 5.27
CA TRP A 102 14.97 6.65 4.53
C TRP A 102 13.91 7.66 4.11
N MET A 103 13.24 7.35 3.00
CA MET A 103 11.94 7.92 2.66
C MET A 103 10.88 7.30 3.58
N ASN A 104 9.94 8.10 4.06
CA ASN A 104 8.77 7.60 4.75
C ASN A 104 7.53 7.82 3.90
N LEU A 105 6.58 6.90 3.99
CA LEU A 105 5.21 7.14 3.56
C LEU A 105 4.60 8.23 4.44
N SER A 106 4.35 9.39 3.85
CA SER A 106 3.82 10.57 4.53
C SER A 106 2.31 10.68 4.45
N GLU A 107 1.72 10.11 3.39
CA GLU A 107 0.27 10.04 3.20
C GLU A 107 -0.04 8.83 2.31
N ALA A 108 -1.12 8.13 2.64
CA ALA A 108 -1.73 7.13 1.77
C ALA A 108 -3.21 7.49 1.58
N ARG A 109 -3.71 7.40 0.35
CA ARG A 109 -5.13 7.61 0.01
C ARG A 109 -5.67 6.45 -0.80
N PHE A 110 -6.93 6.12 -0.61
CA PHE A 110 -7.66 5.21 -1.48
C PHE A 110 -8.94 5.87 -1.98
N ASN A 111 -9.13 5.91 -3.30
CA ASN A 111 -10.25 6.63 -3.93
C ASN A 111 -10.43 8.06 -3.35
N GLU A 112 -9.32 8.80 -3.28
CA GLU A 112 -9.22 10.17 -2.75
C GLU A 112 -9.37 10.33 -1.23
N GLN A 113 -9.86 9.29 -0.53
CA GLN A 113 -9.98 9.27 0.93
C GLN A 113 -8.62 9.00 1.59
N ILE A 114 -8.24 9.83 2.56
CA ILE A 114 -7.04 9.60 3.37
C ILE A 114 -7.25 8.33 4.18
N LEU A 115 -6.29 7.40 4.09
CA LEU A 115 -6.31 6.20 4.89
C LEU A 115 -5.95 6.53 6.33
N SER A 116 -6.71 5.99 7.29
CA SER A 116 -6.36 6.10 8.70
C SER A 116 -5.17 5.20 9.02
N GLN A 117 -4.33 5.67 9.94
CA GLN A 117 -3.30 4.85 10.56
C GLN A 117 -3.98 4.05 11.69
N GLY A 118 -3.98 2.72 11.59
CA GLY A 118 -4.49 1.84 12.65
C GLY A 118 -3.49 1.71 13.79
N GLU A 119 -2.26 1.35 13.46
CA GLU A 119 -1.05 1.31 14.31
C GLU A 119 0.13 1.76 13.45
N GLU A 120 1.28 2.15 14.03
CA GLU A 120 2.35 3.02 13.46
C GLU A 120 2.71 2.91 11.95
N VAL A 121 2.40 1.80 11.26
CA VAL A 121 2.60 1.59 9.79
C VAL A 121 1.48 0.80 9.08
N ASN A 122 0.33 0.60 9.72
CA ASN A 122 -0.81 -0.15 9.19
C ASN A 122 -1.91 0.79 8.70
N TYR A 123 -2.26 0.72 7.41
CA TYR A 123 -3.29 1.54 6.78
C TYR A 123 -4.55 0.73 6.49
N LEU A 124 -5.70 1.29 6.84
CA LEU A 124 -6.99 0.64 6.63
C LEU A 124 -7.67 1.17 5.37
N ILE A 125 -7.87 0.30 4.38
CA ILE A 125 -8.60 0.59 3.15
C ILE A 125 -10.04 0.11 3.33
N GLN A 126 -10.97 1.04 3.52
CA GLN A 126 -12.38 0.71 3.61
C GLN A 126 -12.96 0.52 2.20
N LEU A 127 -13.45 -0.69 1.92
CA LEU A 127 -14.20 -0.95 0.69
C LEU A 127 -15.65 -0.42 0.82
N PRO A 128 -16.26 0.05 -0.28
CA PRO A 128 -17.60 0.64 -0.28
C PRO A 128 -18.72 -0.29 0.20
#